data_AF-A0A518GZE4-F1
#
_entry.id   AF-A0A518GZE4-F1
#
_cell.length_a   1.000
_cell.length_b   1.000
_cell.length_c   1.000
_cell.angle_alpha   90.00
_cell.angle_beta   90.00
_cell.angle_gamma   90.00
#
_symmetry.space_group_name_H-M   'P 1'
#
loop_
_entity.id
_entity.type
_entity.pdbx_description
1 polymer ?
#
loop_
_entity_poly.entity_id
_entity_poly.type
_entity_poly.pdbx_seq_one_letter_code
_entity_poly.pdbx_strand_id
1 'polypeptide(L)'
;MGEKLTRTQQKNLERLGGVNPAEDPIPRRQFLAQVGGGLAAVGAAAAAGVAITDPWGMKGVEPPPPVRLKDYSVALPPSRPSLVVVRSPQPDRSSFASVDEEYAAREEQAFDMVRSALQEMGGVEQFIEKGDVVVIKPNVAFDKNPDLGATTQPDTVSAVVKLCLGAGARKVIVCDNPINNPESCFYKTRVGEAAERAGAVLMLPKSSYFEQLYIGGETVKGTWSMFYAPFKEATKVIGVSPVKDHNLCKATVCLKNWYGLLGNPRNQFHQDIHGIISDFAKMMKPTLVIADGRKLLMRNGPTGGSLNDVKQADAIVVGTDHVAVDSWCVSKLLEKRRHEILYLDKAIARGLASDWRPQWTREISLA
;
A
#
# COMPACT_ATOMS: atom_id res chain seq x y z
N MET A 1 -43.81 -81.89 21.37
CA MET A 1 -42.86 -82.54 20.44
C MET A 1 -41.60 -81.71 20.45
N GLY A 2 -40.54 -82.17 21.11
CA GLY A 2 -39.26 -81.44 21.12
C GLY A 2 -38.54 -81.63 19.80
N GLU A 3 -38.19 -80.53 19.13
CA GLU A 3 -37.29 -80.56 17.97
C GLU A 3 -35.97 -81.22 18.37
N LYS A 4 -35.61 -82.32 17.70
CA LYS A 4 -34.33 -82.98 17.94
C LYS A 4 -33.21 -82.10 17.42
N LEU A 5 -32.28 -81.72 18.30
CA LEU A 5 -31.05 -81.01 17.94
C LEU A 5 -30.33 -81.74 16.80
N THR A 6 -29.80 -80.96 15.85
CA THR A 6 -28.97 -81.49 14.76
C THR A 6 -27.67 -82.07 15.32
N ARG A 7 -27.06 -83.02 14.60
CA ARG A 7 -25.77 -83.63 15.01
C ARG A 7 -24.67 -82.59 15.26
N THR A 8 -24.67 -81.49 14.50
CA THR A 8 -23.70 -80.39 14.69
C THR A 8 -23.95 -79.64 15.99
N GLN A 9 -25.21 -79.40 16.35
CA GLN A 9 -25.58 -78.77 17.61
C GLN A 9 -25.22 -79.65 18.81
N GLN A 10 -25.44 -80.96 18.72
CA GLN A 10 -25.03 -81.90 19.78
C GLN A 10 -23.51 -81.92 19.99
N LYS A 11 -22.73 -81.96 18.91
CA LYS A 11 -21.26 -81.95 18.98
C LYS A 11 -20.71 -80.64 19.55
N ASN A 12 -21.36 -79.51 19.25
CA ASN A 12 -21.00 -78.21 19.81
C ASN A 12 -21.38 -78.10 21.30
N LEU A 13 -22.50 -78.68 21.71
CA LEU A 13 -22.94 -78.73 23.10
C LEU A 13 -21.99 -79.58 23.97
N GLU A 14 -21.55 -80.73 23.45
CA GLU A 14 -20.52 -81.58 24.08
C GLU A 14 -19.18 -80.84 24.23
N ARG A 15 -18.78 -80.08 23.21
CA ARG A 15 -17.53 -79.29 23.25
C ARG A 15 -17.56 -78.16 24.29
N LEU A 16 -18.74 -77.68 24.66
CA LEU A 16 -18.96 -76.65 25.67
C LEU A 16 -19.28 -77.24 27.06
N GLY A 17 -19.04 -78.53 27.27
CA GLY A 17 -19.23 -79.19 28.58
C GLY A 17 -20.69 -79.48 28.92
N GLY A 18 -21.58 -79.55 27.92
CA GLY A 18 -23.00 -79.84 28.10
C GLY A 18 -23.85 -78.65 28.56
N VAL A 19 -23.26 -77.47 28.73
CA VAL A 19 -23.98 -76.25 29.12
C VAL A 19 -24.40 -75.50 27.86
N ASN A 20 -25.71 -75.26 27.72
CA ASN A 20 -26.24 -74.39 26.67
C ASN A 20 -25.96 -72.93 27.07
N PRO A 21 -25.10 -72.17 26.35
CA PRO A 21 -24.79 -70.80 26.72
C PRO A 21 -26.01 -69.86 26.68
N ALA A 22 -27.11 -70.29 26.02
CA ALA A 22 -28.36 -69.56 26.00
C ALA A 22 -29.21 -69.75 27.28
N GLU A 23 -28.89 -70.73 28.14
CA GLU A 23 -29.62 -71.02 29.38
C GLU A 23 -29.03 -70.33 30.62
N ASP A 24 -27.83 -69.76 30.52
CA ASP A 24 -27.25 -68.90 31.56
C ASP A 24 -27.39 -67.42 31.16
N PRO A 25 -28.49 -66.75 31.53
CA PRO A 25 -28.67 -65.34 31.23
C PRO A 25 -27.58 -64.52 31.92
N ILE A 26 -26.89 -63.67 31.16
CA ILE A 26 -25.90 -62.74 31.70
C ILE A 26 -26.55 -61.97 32.87
N PRO A 27 -25.98 -62.03 34.09
CA PRO A 27 -26.52 -61.32 35.24
C PRO A 27 -26.69 -59.83 34.91
N ARG A 28 -27.83 -59.24 35.28
CA ARG A 28 -28.13 -57.81 34.99
C ARG A 28 -26.98 -56.86 35.35
N ARG A 29 -26.28 -57.15 36.45
CA ARG A 29 -25.12 -56.38 36.91
C ARG A 29 -23.93 -56.47 35.94
N GLN A 30 -23.66 -57.66 35.39
CA GLN A 30 -22.60 -57.87 34.39
C GLN A 30 -22.96 -57.25 33.04
N PHE A 31 -24.23 -57.38 32.62
CA PHE A 31 -24.72 -56.72 31.41
C PHE A 31 -24.61 -55.20 31.52
N LEU A 32 -25.08 -54.60 32.62
CA LEU A 32 -24.98 -53.16 32.86
C LEU A 32 -23.52 -52.68 32.93
N ALA A 33 -22.63 -53.47 33.53
CA ALA A 33 -21.20 -53.15 33.58
C ALA A 33 -20.55 -53.20 32.20
N GLN A 34 -20.88 -54.20 31.37
CA GLN A 34 -20.35 -54.33 30.01
C GLN A 34 -20.89 -53.23 29.08
N VAL A 35 -22.18 -52.93 29.15
CA VAL A 35 -22.80 -51.84 28.39
C VAL A 35 -22.24 -50.48 28.83
N GLY A 36 -22.15 -50.25 30.14
CA GLY A 36 -21.57 -49.02 30.70
C GLY A 36 -20.11 -48.82 30.33
N GLY A 37 -19.30 -49.88 30.43
CA GLY A 37 -17.89 -49.86 30.02
C GLY A 37 -17.70 -49.64 28.52
N GLY A 38 -18.54 -50.27 27.69
CA GLY A 38 -18.54 -50.07 26.24
C GLY A 38 -18.91 -48.64 25.85
N LEU A 39 -19.96 -48.08 26.45
CA LEU A 39 -20.36 -46.69 26.23
C LEU A 39 -19.29 -45.70 26.69
N ALA A 40 -18.62 -45.96 27.83
CA ALA A 40 -17.53 -45.13 28.31
C ALA A 40 -16.32 -45.18 27.36
N ALA A 41 -15.96 -46.35 26.83
CA ALA A 41 -14.85 -46.49 25.88
C ALA A 41 -15.14 -45.77 24.55
N VAL A 42 -16.36 -45.91 24.02
CA VAL A 42 -16.79 -45.21 22.80
C VAL A 42 -16.83 -43.69 23.03
N GLY A 43 -17.36 -43.24 24.17
CA GLY A 43 -17.39 -41.83 24.54
C GLY A 43 -15.98 -41.23 24.69
N ALA A 44 -15.06 -41.96 25.33
CA ALA A 44 -13.67 -41.54 25.49
C ALA A 44 -12.93 -41.49 24.15
N ALA A 45 -13.14 -42.48 23.26
CA ALA A 45 -12.54 -42.48 21.93
C ALA A 45 -13.07 -41.34 21.05
N ALA A 46 -14.37 -41.04 21.11
CA ALA A 46 -14.96 -39.91 20.39
C ALA A 46 -14.46 -38.56 20.94
N ALA A 47 -14.40 -38.41 22.27
CA ALA A 47 -13.88 -37.19 22.90
C ALA A 47 -12.39 -36.98 22.61
N ALA A 48 -11.58 -38.04 22.66
CA ALA A 48 -10.18 -37.99 22.26
C ALA A 48 -10.06 -37.62 20.78
N GLY A 49 -10.87 -38.23 19.90
CA GLY A 49 -10.98 -37.89 18.50
C GLY A 49 -11.25 -36.40 18.28
N VAL A 50 -12.29 -35.84 18.93
CA VAL A 50 -12.62 -34.41 18.85
C VAL A 50 -11.48 -33.52 19.40
N ALA A 51 -10.83 -33.95 20.48
CA ALA A 51 -9.74 -33.20 21.10
C ALA A 51 -8.46 -33.17 20.25
N ILE A 52 -8.17 -34.25 19.51
CA ILE A 52 -7.00 -34.36 18.63
C ILE A 52 -7.29 -33.94 17.19
N THR A 53 -8.55 -33.93 16.76
CA THR A 53 -8.91 -33.39 15.45
C THR A 53 -8.57 -31.91 15.44
N ASP A 54 -7.65 -31.53 14.56
CA ASP A 54 -7.47 -30.18 14.09
C ASP A 54 -8.28 -30.04 12.79
N PRO A 55 -9.58 -29.68 12.85
CA PRO A 55 -10.44 -29.62 11.67
C PRO A 55 -9.96 -28.63 10.60
N TRP A 56 -8.97 -27.79 10.92
CA TRP A 56 -8.46 -26.75 10.03
C TRP A 56 -6.96 -26.90 9.72
N GLY A 57 -6.21 -27.72 10.44
CA GLY A 57 -4.75 -27.88 10.27
C GLY A 57 -3.95 -26.62 10.63
N MET A 58 -4.53 -25.71 11.43
CA MET A 58 -4.05 -24.33 11.60
C MET A 58 -3.46 -24.04 12.97
N LYS A 59 -3.55 -24.96 13.95
CA LYS A 59 -2.97 -24.72 15.30
C LYS A 59 -1.44 -24.58 15.27
N GLY A 60 -0.77 -25.11 14.25
CA GLY A 60 0.68 -24.97 14.05
C GLY A 60 1.10 -23.85 13.11
N VAL A 61 0.16 -23.11 12.51
CA VAL A 61 0.43 -22.08 11.50
C VAL A 61 -0.39 -20.84 11.84
N GLU A 62 -0.17 -20.29 13.04
CA GLU A 62 -0.61 -18.91 13.28
C GLU A 62 0.09 -18.03 12.24
N PRO A 63 -0.67 -17.27 11.42
CA PRO A 63 -0.06 -16.40 10.44
C PRO A 63 0.87 -15.42 11.18
N PRO A 64 2.04 -15.08 10.60
CA PRO A 64 2.97 -14.18 11.24
C PRO A 64 2.25 -12.88 11.64
N PRO A 65 2.65 -12.25 12.76
CA PRO A 65 2.00 -11.04 13.21
C PRO A 65 2.05 -9.98 12.09
N PRO A 66 0.99 -9.17 11.94
CA PRO A 66 0.94 -8.15 10.91
C PRO A 66 2.13 -7.20 11.00
N VAL A 67 2.67 -6.83 9.84
CA VAL A 67 3.77 -5.86 9.77
C VAL A 67 3.27 -4.45 10.07
N ARG A 68 4.19 -3.58 10.48
CA ARG A 68 3.97 -2.14 10.64
C ARG A 68 5.02 -1.39 9.81
N LEU A 69 4.64 -0.23 9.28
CA LEU A 69 5.61 0.68 8.68
C LEU A 69 6.38 1.40 9.79
N LYS A 70 7.65 1.69 9.53
CA LYS A 70 8.43 2.60 10.35
C LYS A 70 7.89 4.02 10.18
N ASP A 71 8.17 4.88 11.14
CA ASP A 71 8.03 6.31 10.96
C ASP A 71 9.25 6.81 10.17
N TYR A 72 9.03 7.37 8.98
CA TYR A 72 10.10 7.92 8.14
C TYR A 72 10.12 9.45 8.17
N SER A 73 9.31 10.09 9.01
CA SER A 73 9.20 11.55 9.07
C SER A 73 10.50 12.19 9.50
N VAL A 74 10.73 13.39 8.96
CA VAL A 74 11.89 14.24 9.30
C VAL A 74 11.36 15.50 9.96
N ALA A 75 11.90 15.81 11.14
CA ALA A 75 11.61 17.06 11.84
C ALA A 75 12.57 18.15 11.36
N LEU A 76 12.03 19.22 10.81
CA LEU A 76 12.81 20.38 10.41
C LEU A 76 12.90 21.41 11.55
N PRO A 77 14.00 22.18 11.65
CA PRO A 77 14.07 23.30 12.57
C PRO A 77 12.93 24.30 12.32
N PRO A 78 12.37 24.96 13.36
CA PRO A 78 11.28 25.92 13.20
C PRO A 78 11.60 27.13 12.29
N SER A 79 12.88 27.40 12.04
CA SER A 79 13.35 28.46 11.15
C SER A 79 13.30 28.08 9.66
N ARG A 80 12.98 26.82 9.32
CA ARG A 80 12.92 26.32 7.95
C ARG A 80 11.46 26.12 7.53
N PRO A 81 11.11 26.43 6.27
CA PRO A 81 9.78 26.12 5.75
C PRO A 81 9.58 24.60 5.70
N SER A 82 8.41 24.13 6.10
CA SER A 82 8.01 22.72 5.98
C SER A 82 7.30 22.41 4.67
N LEU A 83 6.96 23.45 3.90
CA LEU A 83 6.38 23.38 2.57
C LEU A 83 7.05 24.41 1.66
N VAL A 84 7.57 23.99 0.53
CA VAL A 84 8.19 24.85 -0.47
C VAL A 84 7.54 24.66 -1.83
N VAL A 85 7.20 25.76 -2.48
CA VAL A 85 6.65 25.81 -3.83
C VAL A 85 7.72 26.40 -4.72
N VAL A 86 8.05 25.70 -5.79
CA VAL A 86 9.00 26.18 -6.80
C VAL A 86 8.27 26.32 -8.11
N ARG A 87 8.37 27.48 -8.73
CA ARG A 87 7.84 27.75 -10.07
C ARG A 87 8.97 27.85 -11.08
N SER A 88 8.82 27.26 -12.24
CA SER A 88 9.79 27.38 -13.35
C SER A 88 9.05 27.18 -14.67
N PRO A 89 9.13 28.13 -15.61
CA PRO A 89 8.49 28.00 -16.92
C PRO A 89 8.93 26.73 -17.64
N GLN A 90 8.00 26.01 -18.27
CA GLN A 90 8.37 24.84 -19.07
C GLN A 90 9.30 25.24 -20.22
N PRO A 91 10.35 24.44 -20.51
CA PRO A 91 11.16 24.65 -21.69
C PRO A 91 10.31 24.61 -22.97
N ASP A 92 10.51 25.59 -23.86
CA ASP A 92 9.75 25.70 -25.11
C ASP A 92 10.12 24.57 -26.06
N ARG A 93 9.15 23.71 -26.38
CA ARG A 93 9.35 22.58 -27.31
C ARG A 93 9.91 23.01 -28.66
N SER A 94 9.55 24.20 -29.15
CA SER A 94 10.02 24.70 -30.45
C SER A 94 11.49 25.12 -30.45
N SER A 95 12.11 25.23 -29.27
CA SER A 95 13.51 25.63 -29.12
C SER A 95 14.53 24.48 -29.24
N PHE A 96 14.06 23.23 -29.33
CA PHE A 96 14.93 22.04 -29.36
C PHE A 96 15.04 21.44 -30.75
N ALA A 97 16.26 21.02 -31.14
CA ALA A 97 16.52 20.40 -32.42
C ALA A 97 16.09 18.93 -32.46
N SER A 98 15.92 18.30 -31.30
CA SER A 98 15.45 16.92 -31.16
C SER A 98 14.59 16.69 -29.93
N VAL A 99 13.85 15.59 -29.93
CA VAL A 99 13.03 15.15 -28.79
C VAL A 99 13.89 14.78 -27.57
N ASP A 100 15.12 14.29 -27.81
CA ASP A 100 16.05 13.93 -26.73
C ASP A 100 16.58 15.17 -26.03
N GLU A 101 16.85 16.25 -26.77
CA GLU A 101 17.19 17.57 -26.20
C GLU A 101 16.04 18.14 -25.36
N GLU A 102 14.78 18.04 -25.84
CA GLU A 102 13.60 18.45 -25.05
C GLU A 102 13.53 17.65 -23.73
N TYR A 103 13.74 16.33 -23.79
CA TYR A 103 13.70 15.49 -22.59
C TYR A 103 14.82 15.82 -21.61
N ALA A 104 16.04 16.07 -22.10
CA ALA A 104 17.16 16.48 -21.27
C ALA A 104 16.88 17.81 -20.55
N ALA A 105 16.36 18.80 -21.28
CA ALA A 105 16.00 20.10 -20.70
C ALA A 105 14.89 20.00 -19.65
N ARG A 106 13.89 19.14 -19.88
CA ARG A 106 12.84 18.86 -18.89
C ARG A 106 13.34 18.13 -17.65
N GLU A 107 14.29 17.21 -17.81
CA GLU A 107 14.98 16.58 -16.68
C GLU A 107 15.79 17.57 -15.86
N GLU A 108 16.54 18.46 -16.52
CA GLU A 108 17.31 19.52 -15.86
C GLU A 108 16.39 20.48 -15.10
N GLN A 109 15.30 20.92 -15.73
CA GLN A 109 14.28 21.74 -15.08
C GLN A 109 13.72 21.05 -13.82
N ALA A 110 13.30 19.79 -13.93
CA ALA A 110 12.76 19.05 -12.79
C ALA A 110 13.81 18.88 -11.67
N PHE A 111 15.07 18.62 -12.03
CA PHE A 111 16.18 18.53 -11.09
C PHE A 111 16.38 19.84 -10.34
N ASP A 112 16.42 20.98 -11.04
CA ASP A 112 16.63 22.29 -10.45
C ASP A 112 15.47 22.74 -9.57
N MET A 113 14.24 22.42 -9.97
CA MET A 113 13.06 22.71 -9.16
C MET A 113 13.08 21.92 -7.85
N VAL A 114 13.31 20.61 -7.89
CA VAL A 114 13.36 19.77 -6.68
C VAL A 114 14.56 20.15 -5.82
N ARG A 115 15.74 20.36 -6.41
CA ARG A 115 16.95 20.79 -5.70
C ARG A 115 16.75 22.11 -4.97
N SER A 116 16.21 23.12 -5.64
CA SER A 116 15.93 24.44 -5.06
C SER A 116 14.91 24.35 -3.92
N ALA A 117 13.88 23.51 -4.06
CA ALA A 117 12.93 23.27 -2.98
C ALA A 117 13.61 22.72 -1.73
N LEU A 118 14.45 21.69 -1.89
CA LEU A 118 15.18 21.08 -0.78
C LEU A 118 16.22 22.03 -0.17
N GLN A 119 16.86 22.89 -0.96
CA GLN A 119 17.77 23.92 -0.46
C GLN A 119 17.07 24.92 0.48
N GLU A 120 15.87 25.41 0.15
CA GLU A 120 15.09 26.27 1.04
C GLU A 120 14.74 25.54 2.35
N MET A 121 14.52 24.22 2.29
CA MET A 121 14.24 23.38 3.47
C MET A 121 15.49 23.01 4.28
N GLY A 122 16.69 23.41 3.84
CA GLY A 122 17.95 23.20 4.57
C GLY A 122 18.95 22.25 3.91
N GLY A 123 18.69 21.81 2.67
CA GLY A 123 19.56 20.94 1.89
C GLY A 123 19.03 19.51 1.77
N VAL A 124 19.56 18.76 0.79
CA VAL A 124 19.16 17.35 0.56
C VAL A 124 19.59 16.47 1.73
N GLU A 125 20.72 16.81 2.35
CA GLU A 125 21.31 16.16 3.51
C GLU A 125 20.45 16.22 4.78
N GLN A 126 19.44 17.09 4.83
CA GLN A 126 18.43 17.07 5.92
C GLN A 126 17.51 15.85 5.81
N PHE A 127 17.36 15.30 4.60
CA PHE A 127 16.42 14.23 4.32
C PHE A 127 17.12 12.91 4.04
N ILE A 128 18.26 12.95 3.34
CA ILE A 128 18.99 11.77 2.87
C ILE A 128 20.41 11.76 3.47
N GLU A 129 20.77 10.63 4.06
CA GLU A 129 22.07 10.37 4.67
C GLU A 129 22.85 9.32 3.87
N LYS A 130 24.18 9.35 4.02
CA LYS A 130 25.05 8.35 3.39
C LYS A 130 24.68 6.94 3.85
N GLY A 131 24.41 6.06 2.89
CA GLY A 131 24.04 4.67 3.16
C GLY A 131 22.54 4.42 3.23
N ASP A 132 21.68 5.43 3.05
CA ASP A 132 20.22 5.25 3.05
C ASP A 132 19.73 4.33 1.94
N VAL A 133 18.63 3.62 2.23
CA VAL A 133 17.80 2.97 1.21
C VAL A 133 16.50 3.75 1.09
N VAL A 134 16.36 4.44 -0.04
CA VAL A 134 15.25 5.35 -0.30
C VAL A 134 14.21 4.66 -1.15
N VAL A 135 12.97 4.59 -0.67
CA VAL A 135 11.83 4.16 -1.49
C VAL A 135 11.14 5.38 -2.06
N ILE A 136 11.03 5.44 -3.38
CA ILE A 136 10.29 6.46 -4.12
C ILE A 136 9.00 5.83 -4.64
N LYS A 137 7.86 6.41 -4.26
CA LYS A 137 6.53 6.00 -4.69
C LYS A 137 5.95 7.01 -5.69
N PRO A 138 6.11 6.80 -7.02
CA PRO A 138 5.41 7.58 -8.03
C PRO A 138 3.92 7.21 -8.09
N ASN A 139 3.15 7.88 -8.94
CA ASN A 139 1.81 7.47 -9.37
C ASN A 139 1.88 6.94 -10.81
N VAL A 140 1.85 5.62 -10.98
CA VAL A 140 1.82 4.93 -12.29
C VAL A 140 0.62 3.97 -12.37
N ALA A 141 -0.52 4.42 -11.86
CA ALA A 141 -1.73 3.60 -11.77
C ALA A 141 -2.26 3.10 -13.13
N PHE A 142 -2.02 3.87 -14.21
CA PHE A 142 -2.56 3.63 -15.55
C PHE A 142 -1.46 3.69 -16.60
N ASP A 143 -1.62 2.94 -17.68
CA ASP A 143 -0.71 2.85 -18.81
C ASP A 143 -0.95 3.99 -19.82
N LYS A 144 -0.96 5.22 -19.30
CA LYS A 144 -1.30 6.45 -20.04
C LYS A 144 -0.05 7.28 -20.32
N ASN A 145 -0.12 8.05 -21.41
CA ASN A 145 0.91 9.02 -21.76
C ASN A 145 1.07 10.04 -20.62
N PRO A 146 2.29 10.33 -20.16
CA PRO A 146 2.55 11.31 -19.10
C PRO A 146 2.02 12.71 -19.39
N ASP A 147 1.86 13.10 -20.66
CA ASP A 147 1.30 14.40 -21.05
C ASP A 147 -0.17 14.58 -20.63
N LEU A 148 -0.89 13.51 -20.28
CA LEU A 148 -2.28 13.59 -19.78
C LEU A 148 -2.38 14.01 -18.31
N GLY A 149 -1.27 14.22 -17.59
CA GLY A 149 -1.28 14.63 -16.17
C GLY A 149 -1.89 13.61 -15.21
N ALA A 150 -2.18 12.38 -15.69
CA ALA A 150 -2.78 11.32 -14.89
C ALA A 150 -1.73 10.50 -14.09
N THR A 151 -0.47 10.55 -14.48
CA THR A 151 0.67 9.83 -13.89
C THR A 151 1.76 10.82 -13.50
N THR A 152 2.62 10.45 -12.56
CA THR A 152 3.81 11.24 -12.21
C THR A 152 4.69 11.44 -13.45
N GLN A 153 5.24 12.64 -13.62
CA GLN A 153 6.11 12.88 -14.76
C GLN A 153 7.47 12.14 -14.58
N PRO A 154 7.97 11.49 -15.64
CA PRO A 154 9.19 10.66 -15.56
C PRO A 154 10.46 11.46 -15.21
N ASP A 155 10.56 12.68 -15.70
CA ASP A 155 11.63 13.65 -15.41
C ASP A 155 11.71 14.02 -13.92
N THR A 156 10.58 14.18 -13.21
CA THR A 156 10.60 14.38 -11.75
C THR A 156 11.07 13.14 -10.99
N VAL A 157 10.72 11.94 -11.46
CA VAL A 157 11.24 10.71 -10.83
C VAL A 157 12.76 10.61 -11.02
N SER A 158 13.25 10.85 -12.23
CA SER A 158 14.68 10.90 -12.55
C SER A 158 15.43 11.90 -11.66
N ALA A 159 14.88 13.11 -11.50
CA ALA A 159 15.44 14.16 -10.64
C ALA A 159 15.58 13.71 -9.18
N VAL A 160 14.53 13.14 -8.59
CA VAL A 160 14.54 12.71 -7.18
C VAL A 160 15.52 11.55 -6.98
N VAL A 161 15.58 10.60 -7.92
CA VAL A 161 16.55 9.49 -7.87
C VAL A 161 17.98 10.05 -7.88
N LYS A 162 18.32 10.93 -8.83
CA LYS A 162 19.66 11.54 -8.94
C LYS A 162 20.04 12.30 -7.68
N LEU A 163 19.11 13.06 -7.09
CA LEU A 163 19.36 13.80 -5.84
C LEU A 163 19.61 12.86 -4.66
N CYS A 164 18.84 11.78 -4.53
CA CYS A 164 19.04 10.80 -3.45
C CYS A 164 20.39 10.09 -3.56
N LEU A 165 20.73 9.61 -4.75
CA LEU A 165 22.03 8.96 -5.00
C LEU A 165 23.19 9.93 -4.84
N GLY A 166 23.06 11.17 -5.32
CA GLY A 166 24.05 12.24 -5.17
C GLY A 166 24.30 12.62 -3.71
N ALA A 167 23.28 12.51 -2.84
CA ALA A 167 23.42 12.70 -1.39
C ALA A 167 24.05 11.48 -0.67
N GLY A 168 24.34 10.40 -1.39
CA GLY A 168 25.02 9.22 -0.85
C GLY A 168 24.09 8.07 -0.43
N ALA A 169 22.81 8.08 -0.82
CA ALA A 169 21.97 6.89 -0.67
C ALA A 169 22.63 5.69 -1.35
N ARG A 170 22.69 4.54 -0.66
CA ARG A 170 23.30 3.32 -1.24
C ARG A 170 22.40 2.67 -2.27
N LYS A 171 21.09 2.91 -2.19
CA LYS A 171 20.07 2.30 -3.05
C LYS A 171 18.82 3.16 -3.10
N VAL A 172 18.28 3.35 -4.29
CA VAL A 172 16.97 3.97 -4.50
C VAL A 172 16.06 2.93 -5.16
N ILE A 173 14.89 2.69 -4.58
CA ILE A 173 13.89 1.75 -5.07
C ILE A 173 12.70 2.55 -5.57
N VAL A 174 12.33 2.40 -6.83
CA VAL A 174 11.10 2.98 -7.39
C VAL A 174 10.05 1.88 -7.48
N CYS A 175 8.88 2.09 -6.87
CA CYS A 175 7.83 1.07 -6.82
C CYS A 175 6.42 1.66 -6.78
N ASP A 176 5.45 0.96 -7.37
CA ASP A 176 4.02 1.23 -7.27
C ASP A 176 3.27 -0.10 -7.46
N ASN A 177 1.99 -0.16 -7.08
CA ASN A 177 1.06 -1.24 -7.41
C ASN A 177 -0.05 -0.71 -8.33
N PRO A 178 0.18 -0.70 -9.66
CA PRO A 178 -0.77 -0.14 -10.63
C PRO A 178 -2.15 -0.81 -10.66
N ILE A 179 -3.12 -0.15 -11.29
CA ILE A 179 -4.45 -0.73 -11.59
C ILE A 179 -4.36 -1.59 -12.85
N ASN A 180 -3.72 -1.06 -13.90
CA ASN A 180 -3.44 -1.83 -15.11
C ASN A 180 -2.23 -2.73 -14.89
N ASN A 181 -1.83 -3.49 -15.93
CA ASN A 181 -0.65 -4.35 -15.86
C ASN A 181 0.62 -3.52 -15.48
N PRO A 182 1.37 -3.90 -14.42
CA PRO A 182 2.49 -3.11 -13.91
C PRO A 182 3.58 -2.83 -14.94
N GLU A 183 4.01 -3.84 -15.70
CA GLU A 183 5.04 -3.71 -16.74
C GLU A 183 4.61 -2.68 -17.79
N SER A 184 3.37 -2.78 -18.26
CA SER A 184 2.79 -1.85 -19.23
C SER A 184 2.69 -0.43 -18.69
N CYS A 185 2.33 -0.26 -17.41
CA CYS A 185 2.29 1.05 -16.77
C CYS A 185 3.66 1.70 -16.72
N PHE A 186 4.68 1.03 -16.16
CA PHE A 186 6.01 1.60 -16.05
C PHE A 186 6.66 1.87 -17.42
N TYR A 187 6.36 1.05 -18.43
CA TYR A 187 6.80 1.27 -19.80
C TYR A 187 6.10 2.46 -20.47
N LYS A 188 4.76 2.47 -20.55
CA LYS A 188 4.03 3.51 -21.31
C LYS A 188 4.05 4.89 -20.65
N THR A 189 4.18 4.95 -19.33
CA THR A 189 4.36 6.21 -18.59
C THR A 189 5.79 6.73 -18.68
N ARG A 190 6.74 5.91 -19.14
CA ARG A 190 8.19 6.14 -19.17
C ARG A 190 8.85 6.34 -17.81
N VAL A 191 8.11 6.14 -16.72
CA VAL A 191 8.64 6.24 -15.36
C VAL A 191 9.65 5.12 -15.08
N GLY A 192 9.44 3.92 -15.64
CA GLY A 192 10.38 2.81 -15.47
C GLY A 192 11.75 3.13 -16.07
N GLU A 193 11.77 3.49 -17.36
CA GLU A 193 12.99 3.89 -18.07
C GLU A 193 13.70 5.05 -17.36
N ALA A 194 12.97 6.11 -16.98
CA ALA A 194 13.56 7.27 -16.32
C ALA A 194 14.16 6.94 -14.94
N ALA A 195 13.52 6.06 -14.17
CA ALA A 195 14.04 5.57 -12.90
C ALA A 195 15.33 4.75 -13.08
N GLU A 196 15.33 3.79 -13.99
CA GLU A 196 16.47 2.91 -14.25
C GLU A 196 17.66 3.70 -14.82
N ARG A 197 17.41 4.59 -15.77
CA ARG A 197 18.44 5.49 -16.34
C ARG A 197 19.05 6.39 -15.27
N ALA A 198 18.28 6.82 -14.28
CA ALA A 198 18.77 7.59 -13.14
C ALA A 198 19.52 6.75 -12.09
N GLY A 199 19.55 5.42 -12.23
CA GLY A 199 20.27 4.51 -11.33
C GLY A 199 19.42 3.88 -10.23
N ALA A 200 18.09 4.00 -10.27
CA ALA A 200 17.21 3.33 -9.33
C ALA A 200 16.95 1.86 -9.71
N VAL A 201 16.59 1.07 -8.70
CA VAL A 201 16.04 -0.28 -8.88
C VAL A 201 14.53 -0.18 -9.02
N LEU A 202 14.00 -0.57 -10.17
CA LEU A 202 12.55 -0.68 -10.37
C LEU A 202 12.03 -1.98 -9.71
N MET A 203 11.09 -1.86 -8.77
CA MET A 203 10.47 -3.00 -8.12
C MET A 203 8.98 -3.10 -8.46
N LEU A 204 8.64 -4.08 -9.29
CA LEU A 204 7.26 -4.40 -9.66
C LEU A 204 6.57 -5.28 -8.61
N PRO A 205 5.25 -5.14 -8.43
CA PRO A 205 4.50 -5.93 -7.47
C PRO A 205 4.43 -7.41 -7.92
N LYS A 206 4.68 -8.31 -6.98
CA LYS A 206 4.49 -9.77 -7.14
C LYS A 206 3.72 -10.28 -5.94
N SER A 207 2.95 -11.37 -6.07
CA SER A 207 2.14 -11.91 -4.97
C SER A 207 2.93 -12.12 -3.68
N SER A 208 4.16 -12.63 -3.79
CA SER A 208 5.08 -12.85 -2.65
C SER A 208 5.67 -11.58 -2.03
N TYR A 209 5.40 -10.39 -2.59
CA TYR A 209 5.88 -9.11 -2.09
C TYR A 209 4.84 -8.37 -1.24
N PHE A 210 3.66 -8.95 -1.10
CA PHE A 210 2.60 -8.40 -0.27
C PHE A 210 2.63 -9.02 1.13
N GLU A 211 2.39 -8.18 2.14
CA GLU A 211 2.29 -8.58 3.54
C GLU A 211 1.00 -7.99 4.15
N GLN A 212 0.51 -8.58 5.24
CA GLN A 212 -0.59 -7.99 6.01
C GLN A 212 -0.05 -6.83 6.86
N LEU A 213 -0.33 -5.60 6.45
CA LEU A 213 0.03 -4.38 7.18
C LEU A 213 -1.09 -4.00 8.16
N TYR A 214 -0.75 -3.77 9.43
CA TYR A 214 -1.67 -3.14 10.37
C TYR A 214 -1.78 -1.63 10.14
N ILE A 215 -3.00 -1.14 9.91
CA ILE A 215 -3.30 0.29 9.71
C ILE A 215 -3.97 0.89 10.95
N GLY A 216 -4.97 0.21 11.52
CA GLY A 216 -5.71 0.72 12.68
C GLY A 216 -6.42 2.05 12.39
N GLY A 217 -6.92 2.23 11.17
CA GLY A 217 -7.61 3.42 10.69
C GLY A 217 -9.13 3.41 10.94
N GLU A 218 -9.80 4.41 10.37
CA GLU A 218 -11.26 4.56 10.36
C GLU A 218 -11.92 3.51 9.46
N THR A 219 -11.43 3.38 8.21
CA THR A 219 -11.94 2.43 7.22
C THR A 219 -11.25 1.07 7.38
N VAL A 220 -9.93 1.03 7.49
CA VAL A 220 -9.16 -0.20 7.75
C VAL A 220 -8.83 -0.30 9.23
N LYS A 221 -9.77 -0.82 10.02
CA LYS A 221 -9.64 -0.95 11.49
C LYS A 221 -8.55 -1.93 11.95
N GLY A 222 -8.21 -2.90 11.10
CA GLY A 222 -7.22 -3.94 11.39
C GLY A 222 -6.07 -3.90 10.40
N THR A 223 -5.97 -4.97 9.60
CA THR A 223 -4.91 -5.15 8.61
C THR A 223 -5.41 -5.07 7.18
N TRP A 224 -4.50 -4.78 6.25
CA TRP A 224 -4.74 -4.90 4.82
C TRP A 224 -3.50 -5.41 4.10
N SER A 225 -3.68 -6.09 2.96
CA SER A 225 -2.58 -6.50 2.10
C SER A 225 -1.90 -5.27 1.49
N MET A 226 -0.60 -5.10 1.69
CA MET A 226 0.19 -3.98 1.16
C MET A 226 1.40 -4.52 0.41
N PHE A 227 1.76 -3.88 -0.70
CA PHE A 227 3.04 -4.10 -1.39
C PHE A 227 4.19 -3.63 -0.49
N TYR A 228 4.66 -4.52 0.38
CA TYR A 228 5.55 -4.21 1.51
C TYR A 228 7.02 -4.51 1.24
N ALA A 229 7.35 -5.37 0.26
CA ALA A 229 8.74 -5.75 -0.02
C ALA A 229 9.71 -4.55 -0.20
N PRO A 230 9.36 -3.45 -0.89
CA PRO A 230 10.25 -2.27 -0.99
C PRO A 230 10.60 -1.66 0.37
N PHE A 231 9.71 -1.80 1.36
CA PHE A 231 9.82 -1.16 2.67
C PHE A 231 10.58 -1.98 3.71
N LYS A 232 10.94 -3.25 3.42
CA LYS A 232 11.65 -4.13 4.36
C LYS A 232 13.00 -3.54 4.80
N GLU A 233 13.75 -2.97 3.86
CA GLU A 233 15.05 -2.35 4.11
C GLU A 233 15.04 -0.82 4.05
N ALA A 234 13.88 -0.21 3.78
CA ALA A 234 13.77 1.23 3.63
C ALA A 234 14.18 1.96 4.92
N THR A 235 14.96 3.03 4.75
CA THR A 235 15.31 3.99 5.79
C THR A 235 14.66 5.36 5.52
N LYS A 236 14.36 5.67 4.25
CA LYS A 236 13.64 6.88 3.84
C LYS A 236 12.54 6.54 2.84
N VAL A 237 11.46 7.33 2.84
CA VAL A 237 10.33 7.15 1.92
C VAL A 237 9.91 8.50 1.34
N ILE A 238 9.88 8.61 0.02
CA ILE A 238 9.48 9.80 -0.72
C ILE A 238 8.26 9.47 -1.59
N GLY A 239 7.16 10.21 -1.39
CA GLY A 239 6.00 10.13 -2.27
C GLY A 239 6.11 11.16 -3.40
N VAL A 240 5.90 10.75 -4.65
CA VAL A 240 5.88 11.68 -5.80
C VAL A 240 4.56 11.51 -6.55
N SER A 241 3.73 12.53 -6.58
CA SER A 241 2.38 12.44 -7.17
C SER A 241 2.10 13.56 -8.16
N PRO A 242 1.33 13.31 -9.22
CA PRO A 242 0.74 14.38 -10.00
C PRO A 242 -0.32 15.11 -9.16
N VAL A 243 -0.63 16.35 -9.54
CA VAL A 243 -1.76 17.11 -9.01
C VAL A 243 -2.93 17.01 -9.98
N LYS A 244 -4.01 16.34 -9.58
CA LYS A 244 -5.15 16.10 -10.48
C LYS A 244 -6.52 16.10 -9.83
N ASP A 245 -7.53 16.39 -10.63
CA ASP A 245 -8.95 16.18 -10.35
C ASP A 245 -9.26 14.68 -10.12
N HIS A 246 -10.37 14.42 -9.43
CA HIS A 246 -10.89 13.06 -9.27
C HIS A 246 -12.41 13.10 -9.06
N ASN A 247 -13.16 12.32 -9.83
CA ASN A 247 -14.63 12.28 -9.77
C ASN A 247 -15.21 11.93 -8.37
N LEU A 248 -14.68 10.91 -7.69
CA LEU A 248 -15.18 10.47 -6.37
C LEU A 248 -14.75 11.39 -5.20
N CYS A 249 -13.47 11.76 -5.14
CA CYS A 249 -12.89 12.43 -3.97
C CYS A 249 -12.41 13.86 -4.24
N LYS A 250 -12.81 14.42 -5.39
CA LYS A 250 -12.52 15.78 -5.89
C LYS A 250 -11.06 16.06 -6.26
N ALA A 251 -10.08 15.41 -5.62
CA ALA A 251 -8.66 15.59 -5.94
C ALA A 251 -7.81 14.34 -5.63
N THR A 252 -6.75 14.14 -6.41
CA THR A 252 -5.65 13.23 -6.13
C THR A 252 -4.35 14.03 -6.09
N VAL A 253 -3.68 13.99 -4.95
CA VAL A 253 -2.35 14.57 -4.76
C VAL A 253 -1.51 13.54 -3.98
N CYS A 254 -0.78 13.92 -2.93
CA CYS A 254 0.19 13.09 -2.23
C CYS A 254 -0.49 12.05 -1.34
N LEU A 255 -1.52 12.43 -0.59
CA LEU A 255 -2.13 11.52 0.39
C LEU A 255 -2.80 10.32 -0.30
N LYS A 256 -3.55 10.57 -1.37
CA LYS A 256 -4.19 9.51 -2.15
C LYS A 256 -3.18 8.67 -2.95
N ASN A 257 -1.95 9.13 -3.16
CA ASN A 257 -0.94 8.40 -3.92
C ASN A 257 -0.56 7.05 -3.26
N TRP A 258 -0.66 6.98 -1.93
CA TRP A 258 -0.43 5.76 -1.14
C TRP A 258 -1.46 4.65 -1.40
N TYR A 259 -2.61 4.98 -2.00
CA TYR A 259 -3.61 4.01 -2.44
C TYR A 259 -3.01 2.97 -3.40
N GLY A 260 -2.02 3.39 -4.21
CA GLY A 260 -1.25 2.51 -5.09
C GLY A 260 -0.29 1.57 -4.37
N LEU A 261 -0.33 1.43 -3.05
CA LEU A 261 0.39 0.38 -2.32
C LEU A 261 -0.53 -0.74 -1.84
N LEU A 262 -1.85 -0.53 -1.89
CA LEU A 262 -2.81 -1.52 -1.43
C LEU A 262 -2.87 -2.70 -2.42
N GLY A 263 -2.74 -3.91 -1.89
CA GLY A 263 -3.10 -5.16 -2.55
C GLY A 263 -4.58 -5.47 -2.42
N ASN A 264 -4.95 -6.72 -2.73
CA ASN A 264 -6.33 -7.22 -2.71
C ASN A 264 -7.30 -6.40 -3.59
N PRO A 265 -8.59 -6.73 -3.63
CA PRO A 265 -9.62 -5.90 -4.27
C PRO A 265 -9.82 -4.56 -3.55
N ARG A 266 -8.85 -3.64 -3.69
CA ARG A 266 -8.85 -2.31 -3.04
C ARG A 266 -10.02 -1.42 -3.47
N ASN A 267 -10.57 -1.67 -4.67
CA ASN A 267 -11.73 -0.95 -5.22
C ASN A 267 -12.96 -0.96 -4.29
N GLN A 268 -13.08 -1.91 -3.37
CA GLN A 268 -14.16 -1.91 -2.36
C GLN A 268 -14.16 -0.64 -1.49
N PHE A 269 -12.99 -0.02 -1.27
CA PHE A 269 -12.88 1.21 -0.51
C PHE A 269 -13.45 2.43 -1.25
N HIS A 270 -13.89 2.31 -2.50
CA HIS A 270 -14.61 3.40 -3.17
C HIS A 270 -15.93 3.76 -2.47
N GLN A 271 -16.53 2.84 -1.71
CA GLN A 271 -17.72 3.09 -0.90
C GLN A 271 -17.45 4.05 0.28
N ASP A 272 -16.20 4.09 0.76
CA ASP A 272 -15.73 5.01 1.79
C ASP A 272 -14.38 5.62 1.37
N ILE A 273 -14.39 6.27 0.20
CA ILE A 273 -13.17 6.78 -0.42
C ILE A 273 -12.48 7.84 0.45
N HIS A 274 -13.24 8.61 1.21
CA HIS A 274 -12.68 9.66 2.06
C HIS A 274 -12.07 9.09 3.33
N GLY A 275 -12.71 8.09 3.95
CA GLY A 275 -12.17 7.38 5.10
C GLY A 275 -10.84 6.70 4.76
N ILE A 276 -10.78 5.93 3.67
CA ILE A 276 -9.56 5.21 3.28
C ILE A 276 -8.40 6.16 2.95
N ILE A 277 -8.68 7.30 2.29
CA ILE A 277 -7.63 8.28 2.00
C ILE A 277 -7.11 8.90 3.29
N SER A 278 -7.99 9.22 4.24
CA SER A 278 -7.57 9.74 5.54
C SER A 278 -6.79 8.71 6.38
N ASP A 279 -7.04 7.40 6.19
CA ASP A 279 -6.24 6.34 6.81
C ASP A 279 -4.79 6.34 6.33
N PHE A 280 -4.51 6.80 5.11
CA PHE A 280 -3.13 6.90 4.63
C PHE A 280 -2.30 7.90 5.42
N ALA A 281 -2.92 8.89 6.07
CA ALA A 281 -2.22 9.83 6.93
C ALA A 281 -1.74 9.19 8.23
N LYS A 282 -2.41 8.11 8.63
CA LYS A 282 -1.99 7.23 9.75
C LYS A 282 -1.02 6.15 9.28
N MET A 283 -1.26 5.58 8.10
CA MET A 283 -0.47 4.48 7.54
C MET A 283 0.97 4.88 7.20
N MET A 284 1.15 6.03 6.56
CA MET A 284 2.45 6.44 6.01
C MET A 284 2.88 7.77 6.60
N LYS A 285 4.03 7.79 7.28
CA LYS A 285 4.73 8.99 7.72
C LYS A 285 6.00 9.13 6.88
N PRO A 286 5.93 9.74 5.68
CA PRO A 286 7.05 9.77 4.74
C PRO A 286 8.11 10.78 5.17
N THR A 287 9.31 10.64 4.62
CA THR A 287 10.43 11.59 4.78
C THR A 287 10.07 12.95 4.18
N LEU A 288 9.52 12.93 2.97
CA LEU A 288 8.90 14.08 2.32
C LEU A 288 7.96 13.60 1.21
N VAL A 289 7.11 14.49 0.72
CA VAL A 289 6.29 14.29 -0.48
C VAL A 289 6.50 15.42 -1.47
N ILE A 290 6.35 15.08 -2.75
CA ILE A 290 6.51 15.97 -3.89
C ILE A 290 5.24 15.86 -4.73
N ALA A 291 4.48 16.95 -4.78
CA ALA A 291 3.40 17.13 -5.72
C ALA A 291 3.96 17.81 -6.97
N ASP A 292 4.06 17.05 -8.06
CA ASP A 292 4.43 17.55 -9.37
C ASP A 292 3.20 18.17 -10.03
N GLY A 293 3.12 19.49 -9.93
CA GLY A 293 2.09 20.33 -10.51
C GLY A 293 2.51 21.02 -11.79
N ARG A 294 3.60 20.59 -12.46
CA ARG A 294 4.00 21.19 -13.75
C ARG A 294 2.90 21.01 -14.78
N LYS A 295 2.29 19.82 -14.80
CA LYS A 295 1.05 19.52 -15.53
C LYS A 295 -0.07 19.15 -14.57
N LEU A 296 -1.18 19.86 -14.63
CA LEU A 296 -2.37 19.62 -13.83
C LEU A 296 -3.45 18.96 -14.67
N LEU A 297 -3.97 17.81 -14.25
CA LEU A 297 -5.21 17.29 -14.86
C LEU A 297 -6.41 17.93 -14.13
N MET A 298 -7.05 18.90 -14.76
CA MET A 298 -8.08 19.75 -14.15
C MET A 298 -9.48 19.14 -14.17
N ARG A 299 -9.75 18.20 -15.09
CA ARG A 299 -11.07 17.59 -15.28
C ARG A 299 -10.96 16.11 -15.66
N ASN A 300 -12.07 15.39 -15.52
CA ASN A 300 -12.21 14.00 -15.96
C ASN A 300 -11.17 13.04 -15.34
N GLY A 301 -10.73 13.34 -14.12
CA GLY A 301 -9.91 12.42 -13.35
C GLY A 301 -10.68 11.16 -12.94
N PRO A 302 -10.00 10.02 -12.70
CA PRO A 302 -8.56 9.93 -12.37
C PRO A 302 -7.61 9.66 -13.54
N THR A 303 -8.14 9.35 -14.73
CA THR A 303 -7.35 9.00 -15.92
C THR A 303 -7.21 10.14 -16.93
N GLY A 304 -8.13 11.11 -16.90
CA GLY A 304 -8.26 12.08 -17.98
C GLY A 304 -8.75 11.39 -19.26
N GLY A 305 -8.26 11.87 -20.40
CA GLY A 305 -8.58 11.33 -21.72
C GLY A 305 -8.34 12.33 -22.85
N SER A 306 -8.18 13.61 -22.52
CA SER A 306 -7.89 14.68 -23.47
C SER A 306 -6.82 15.62 -22.90
N LEU A 307 -5.93 16.11 -23.78
CA LEU A 307 -4.99 17.18 -23.43
C LEU A 307 -5.71 18.49 -23.09
N ASN A 308 -6.95 18.69 -23.55
CA ASN A 308 -7.76 19.86 -23.20
C ASN A 308 -8.16 19.91 -21.72
N ASP A 309 -8.07 18.78 -21.01
CA ASP A 309 -8.29 18.71 -19.57
C ASP A 309 -7.01 18.99 -18.77
N VAL A 310 -5.87 19.17 -19.44
CA VAL A 310 -4.58 19.41 -18.82
C VAL A 310 -4.24 20.90 -18.88
N LYS A 311 -3.85 21.46 -17.74
CA LYS A 311 -3.36 22.84 -17.60
C LYS A 311 -1.88 22.81 -17.24
N GLN A 312 -1.07 23.60 -17.94
CA GLN A 312 0.31 23.85 -17.54
C GLN A 312 0.30 24.83 -16.36
N ALA A 313 0.98 24.49 -15.26
CA ALA A 313 1.07 25.35 -14.08
C ALA A 313 2.48 25.49 -13.51
N ASP A 314 3.44 24.75 -14.07
CA ASP A 314 4.88 25.02 -13.89
C ASP A 314 5.33 25.05 -12.43
N ALA A 315 4.69 24.25 -11.57
CA ALA A 315 4.93 24.24 -10.14
C ALA A 315 5.33 22.85 -9.62
N ILE A 316 6.31 22.79 -8.73
CA ILE A 316 6.57 21.64 -7.87
C ILE A 316 6.35 22.08 -6.42
N VAL A 317 5.60 21.29 -5.67
CA VAL A 317 5.33 21.53 -4.25
C VAL A 317 5.95 20.40 -3.43
N VAL A 318 6.89 20.75 -2.56
CA VAL A 318 7.60 19.80 -1.69
C VAL A 318 7.23 20.08 -0.25
N GLY A 319 7.01 19.03 0.54
CA GLY A 319 6.75 19.21 1.97
C GLY A 319 6.92 17.94 2.80
N THR A 320 7.02 18.10 4.12
CA THR A 320 7.13 16.99 5.08
C THR A 320 5.76 16.49 5.58
N ASP A 321 4.69 17.26 5.35
CA ASP A 321 3.31 16.88 5.68
C ASP A 321 2.47 16.79 4.39
N HIS A 322 1.99 15.58 4.09
CA HIS A 322 1.18 15.32 2.89
C HIS A 322 -0.21 15.96 2.90
N VAL A 323 -0.79 16.28 4.06
CA VAL A 323 -2.08 16.98 4.17
C VAL A 323 -1.86 18.46 3.89
N ALA A 324 -0.78 19.05 4.43
CA ALA A 324 -0.42 20.43 4.10
C ALA A 324 -0.17 20.61 2.60
N VAL A 325 0.60 19.69 1.98
CA VAL A 325 0.87 19.71 0.53
C VAL A 325 -0.41 19.53 -0.27
N ASP A 326 -1.25 18.55 0.06
CA ASP A 326 -2.53 18.33 -0.62
C ASP A 326 -3.44 19.56 -0.49
N SER A 327 -3.60 20.11 0.71
CA SER A 327 -4.41 21.29 0.95
C SER A 327 -3.96 22.50 0.13
N TRP A 328 -2.65 22.76 0.06
CA TRP A 328 -2.09 23.86 -0.74
C TRP A 328 -2.35 23.62 -2.23
N CYS A 329 -2.01 22.42 -2.73
CA CYS A 329 -2.20 22.06 -4.14
C CYS A 329 -3.66 22.17 -4.56
N VAL A 330 -4.59 21.69 -3.73
CA VAL A 330 -6.01 21.76 -4.07
C VAL A 330 -6.51 23.21 -4.11
N SER A 331 -6.09 24.04 -3.15
CA SER A 331 -6.55 25.42 -3.05
C SER A 331 -5.93 26.33 -4.11
N LYS A 332 -4.66 26.09 -4.46
CA LYS A 332 -3.84 27.01 -5.29
C LYS A 332 -3.61 26.54 -6.71
N LEU A 333 -3.65 25.23 -6.97
CA LEU A 333 -3.43 24.65 -8.30
C LEU A 333 -4.72 24.10 -8.91
N LEU A 334 -5.51 23.35 -8.15
CA LEU A 334 -6.79 22.80 -8.65
C LEU A 334 -7.98 23.77 -8.50
N GLU A 335 -7.77 24.91 -7.85
CA GLU A 335 -8.77 25.98 -7.69
C GLU A 335 -10.08 25.49 -7.02
N LYS A 336 -9.97 24.50 -6.11
CA LYS A 336 -11.11 23.99 -5.33
C LYS A 336 -11.09 24.55 -3.92
N ARG A 337 -12.25 24.60 -3.26
CA ARG A 337 -12.30 25.04 -1.87
C ARG A 337 -11.78 23.92 -0.99
N ARG A 338 -10.87 24.24 -0.06
CA ARG A 338 -10.25 23.25 0.83
C ARG A 338 -11.29 22.36 1.54
N HIS A 339 -12.38 22.93 2.07
CA HIS A 339 -13.44 22.20 2.76
C HIS A 339 -14.32 21.30 1.86
N GLU A 340 -14.16 21.35 0.53
CA GLU A 340 -14.81 20.38 -0.37
C GLU A 340 -14.06 19.04 -0.40
N ILE A 341 -12.86 18.99 0.18
CA ILE A 341 -11.98 17.82 0.20
C ILE A 341 -12.12 17.08 1.53
N LEU A 342 -13.19 16.29 1.63
CA LEU A 342 -13.58 15.65 2.90
C LEU A 342 -12.52 14.72 3.49
N TYR A 343 -11.62 14.14 2.68
CA TYR A 343 -10.56 13.27 3.22
C TYR A 343 -9.50 14.07 3.99
N LEU A 344 -9.26 15.32 3.61
CA LEU A 344 -8.34 16.19 4.34
C LEU A 344 -8.98 16.66 5.65
N ASP A 345 -10.29 16.97 5.64
CA ASP A 345 -11.02 17.31 6.88
C ASP A 345 -11.01 16.16 7.87
N LYS A 346 -11.25 14.93 7.41
CA LYS A 346 -11.12 13.73 8.23
C LYS A 346 -9.71 13.59 8.80
N ALA A 347 -8.66 13.72 7.98
CA ALA A 347 -7.28 13.59 8.45
C ALA A 347 -6.92 14.63 9.54
N ILE A 348 -7.36 15.88 9.37
CA ILE A 348 -7.13 16.96 10.35
C ILE A 348 -7.96 16.72 11.63
N ALA A 349 -9.25 16.40 11.51
CA ALA A 349 -10.12 16.16 12.67
C ALA A 349 -9.64 14.97 13.52
N ARG A 350 -8.96 14.01 12.90
CA ARG A 350 -8.33 12.86 13.56
C ARG A 350 -6.95 13.16 14.16
N GLY A 351 -6.46 14.40 14.05
CA GLY A 351 -5.16 14.82 14.56
C GLY A 351 -3.98 14.15 13.87
N LEU A 352 -4.14 13.67 12.63
CA LEU A 352 -3.10 12.92 11.92
C LEU A 352 -2.08 13.82 11.22
N ALA A 353 -2.44 15.08 10.97
CA ALA A 353 -1.65 16.05 10.23
C ALA A 353 -2.21 17.47 10.41
N SER A 354 -1.47 18.48 9.94
CA SER A 354 -1.88 19.88 10.00
C SER A 354 -2.21 20.44 8.62
N ASP A 355 -3.06 21.47 8.58
CA ASP A 355 -3.23 22.25 7.36
C ASP A 355 -2.00 23.11 7.07
N TRP A 356 -1.81 23.52 5.81
CA TRP A 356 -0.75 24.44 5.45
C TRP A 356 -1.00 25.83 6.04
N ARG A 357 0.08 26.57 6.31
CA ARG A 357 0.00 27.95 6.82
C ARG A 357 1.05 28.81 6.13
N PRO A 358 0.75 30.08 5.82
CA PRO A 358 1.70 30.98 5.17
C PRO A 358 3.06 31.07 5.90
N GLN A 359 3.08 31.05 7.23
CA GLN A 359 4.33 31.11 8.00
C GLN A 359 5.26 29.90 7.84
N TRP A 360 4.76 28.78 7.30
CA TRP A 360 5.52 27.55 7.07
C TRP A 360 5.71 27.25 5.58
N THR A 361 5.26 28.17 4.72
CA THR A 361 5.29 28.05 3.27
C THR A 361 6.25 29.06 2.67
N ARG A 362 7.11 28.58 1.76
CA ARG A 362 8.01 29.42 0.97
C ARG A 362 7.71 29.21 -0.51
N GLU A 363 7.49 30.29 -1.26
CA GLU A 363 7.35 30.23 -2.71
C GLU A 363 8.56 30.90 -3.36
N ILE A 364 9.18 30.22 -4.32
CA ILE A 364 10.31 30.73 -5.12
C ILE A 364 10.07 30.48 -6.61
N SER A 365 10.70 31.28 -7.46
CA SER A 365 10.66 31.14 -8.92
C SER A 365 12.07 31.01 -9.46
N LEU A 366 12.27 30.05 -10.35
CA LEU A 366 13.48 29.89 -11.16
C LEU A 366 13.29 30.64 -12.48
N ALA A 367 14.39 31.21 -12.97
CA ALA A 367 14.43 31.96 -14.23
C ALA A 367 14.37 31.05 -15.44
#